data_AF-A0A136N7E0-F1
#
_entry.id   AF-A0A136N7E0-F1
#
_cell.length_a   1.000
_cell.length_b   1.000
_cell.length_c   1.000
_cell.angle_alpha   90.00
_cell.angle_beta   90.00
_cell.angle_gamma   90.00
#
_symmetry.space_group_name_H-M   'P 1'
#
loop_
_entity.id
_entity.type
_entity.pdbx_description
1 polymer ?
#
loop_
_entity_poly.entity_id
_entity_poly.type
_entity_poly.pdbx_seq_one_letter_code
_entity_poly.pdbx_strand_id
1 'polypeptide(L)'
;MKYCDKVYIVYDQIKNTLVPLPIYSKQHQSLYFQHTHDIENDEHLLTQIPRENMVELFAIKKTSEKYFKETFPNTHFLSLSACLLNS
;
A
#
# COMPACT_ATOMS: atom_id res chain seq x y z
N MET A 1 -28.58 -3.44 -5.76
CA MET A 1 -27.33 -3.43 -6.55
C MET A 1 -26.44 -4.54 -6.03
N LYS A 2 -26.03 -5.49 -6.87
CA LYS A 2 -24.93 -6.40 -6.53
C LYS A 2 -23.64 -5.61 -6.68
N TYR A 3 -23.05 -5.19 -5.58
CA TYR A 3 -21.69 -4.68 -5.60
C TYR A 3 -20.75 -5.82 -5.99
N CYS A 4 -19.70 -5.54 -6.78
CA CYS A 4 -18.66 -6.52 -7.10
C CYS A 4 -18.14 -7.19 -5.83
N ASP A 5 -17.89 -8.50 -5.88
CA ASP A 5 -17.41 -9.27 -4.72
C ASP A 5 -16.03 -8.79 -4.22
N LYS A 6 -15.24 -8.16 -5.10
CA LYS A 6 -13.94 -7.55 -4.78
C LYS A 6 -13.74 -6.27 -5.59
N VAL A 7 -13.21 -5.24 -4.94
CA VAL A 7 -12.82 -3.96 -5.58
C VAL A 7 -11.33 -3.75 -5.38
N TYR A 8 -10.60 -3.54 -6.47
CA TYR A 8 -9.18 -3.22 -6.43
C TYR A 8 -8.99 -1.74 -6.77
N ILE A 9 -8.39 -0.98 -5.87
CA ILE A 9 -8.05 0.42 -6.07
C ILE A 9 -6.54 0.52 -6.22
N VAL A 10 -6.10 0.93 -7.42
CA VAL A 10 -4.68 1.10 -7.73
C VAL A 10 -4.29 2.56 -7.44
N TYR A 11 -3.33 2.73 -6.55
CA TYR A 11 -2.75 4.03 -6.20
C TYR A 11 -1.47 4.25 -7.01
N ASP A 12 -1.55 5.20 -7.93
CA ASP A 12 -0.38 5.76 -8.61
C ASP A 12 0.15 6.93 -7.77
N GLN A 13 1.01 6.63 -6.81
CA GLN A 13 1.65 7.64 -5.97
C GLN A 13 3.16 7.47 -5.94
N ILE A 14 3.84 8.62 -5.82
CA ILE A 14 5.31 8.72 -5.75
C ILE A 14 5.86 8.14 -4.43
N LYS A 15 5.07 8.13 -3.35
CA LYS A 15 5.49 7.69 -2.02
C LYS A 15 5.39 6.16 -1.85
N ASN A 16 6.30 5.43 -2.49
CA ASN A 16 6.53 4.02 -2.21
C ASN A 16 8.00 3.72 -1.90
N THR A 17 8.24 2.63 -1.18
CA THR A 17 9.58 2.17 -0.81
C THR A 17 9.63 0.65 -0.94
N LEU A 18 10.58 0.14 -1.73
CA LEU A 18 10.86 -1.29 -1.83
C LEU A 18 11.90 -1.69 -0.79
N VAL A 19 11.57 -2.71 0.00
CA VAL A 19 12.40 -3.29 1.05
C VAL A 19 12.64 -4.77 0.74
N PRO A 20 13.89 -5.25 0.65
CA PRO A 20 14.15 -6.67 0.51
C PRO A 20 13.54 -7.48 1.67
N LEU A 21 12.84 -8.56 1.34
CA LEU A 21 12.17 -9.43 2.32
C LEU A 21 13.12 -9.95 3.43
N PRO A 22 14.39 -10.30 3.16
CA PRO A 22 15.31 -10.76 4.21
C PRO A 22 15.59 -9.75 5.33
N ILE A 23 15.41 -8.45 5.05
CA ILE A 23 15.65 -7.38 6.02
C ILE A 23 14.37 -6.71 6.50
N TYR A 24 13.20 -7.08 5.94
CA TYR A 24 11.92 -6.49 6.30
C TYR A 24 11.40 -7.02 7.64
N SER A 25 11.01 -6.09 8.51
CA SER A 25 10.21 -6.36 9.71
C SER A 25 9.04 -5.39 9.80
N LYS A 26 7.85 -5.93 10.07
CA LYS A 26 6.64 -5.10 10.28
C LYS A 26 6.80 -4.09 11.42
N GLN A 27 7.59 -4.43 12.45
CA GLN A 27 7.87 -3.52 13.58
C GLN A 27 8.67 -2.29 13.14
N HIS A 28 9.42 -2.38 12.04
CA HIS A 28 10.28 -1.33 11.53
C HIS A 28 9.75 -0.68 10.25
N GLN A 29 8.50 -0.98 9.84
CA GLN A 29 7.96 -0.49 8.56
C GLN A 29 8.04 1.04 8.42
N SER A 30 7.73 1.77 9.48
CA SER A 30 7.78 3.25 9.47
C SER A 30 9.21 3.74 9.28
N LEU A 31 10.20 3.07 9.86
CA LEU A 31 11.61 3.43 9.74
C LEU A 31 12.09 3.31 8.28
N TYR A 32 11.79 2.20 7.61
CA TYR A 32 12.20 2.02 6.21
C TYR A 32 11.62 3.11 5.30
N PHE A 33 10.36 3.49 5.54
CA PHE A 33 9.67 4.47 4.71
C PHE A 33 10.11 5.92 5.01
N GLN A 34 10.32 6.26 6.28
CA GLN A 34 10.72 7.60 6.73
C GLN A 34 12.11 8.03 6.24
N HIS A 35 12.97 7.07 5.87
CA HIS A 35 14.26 7.39 5.27
C HIS A 35 14.16 7.94 3.84
N THR A 36 13.04 7.73 3.15
CA THR A 36 12.85 8.16 1.76
C THR A 36 11.72 9.16 1.60
N HIS A 37 10.74 9.16 2.50
CA HIS A 37 9.53 9.98 2.42
C HIS A 37 9.10 10.48 3.79
N ASP A 38 8.52 11.67 3.85
CA ASP A 38 7.77 12.09 5.03
C ASP A 38 6.41 11.40 5.09
N ILE A 39 6.09 10.81 6.24
CA ILE A 39 4.75 10.27 6.53
C ILE A 39 3.91 11.39 7.13
N GLU A 40 2.85 11.78 6.44
CA GLU A 40 1.91 12.77 6.94
C GLU A 40 0.98 12.16 7.99
N ASN A 41 0.49 12.97 8.94
CA ASN A 41 -0.38 12.48 10.02
C ASN A 41 -1.70 11.88 9.49
N ASP A 42 -2.15 12.29 8.31
CA ASP A 42 -3.36 11.78 7.65
C ASP A 42 -3.10 10.58 6.72
N GLU A 43 -1.87 10.07 6.68
CA GLU A 43 -1.49 8.90 5.87
C GLU A 43 -1.45 7.61 6.70
N HIS A 44 -1.81 6.50 6.05
CA HIS A 44 -1.68 5.14 6.54
C HIS A 44 -0.71 4.39 5.63
N LEU A 45 0.29 3.76 6.25
CA LEU A 45 1.28 2.95 5.55
C LEU A 45 0.76 1.52 5.38
N LEU A 46 0.63 1.09 4.13
CA LEU A 46 0.27 -0.27 3.75
C LEU A 46 1.48 -1.03 3.22
N THR A 47 1.40 -2.36 3.25
CA THR A 47 2.45 -3.27 2.78
C THR A 47 1.89 -4.26 1.78
N GLN A 48 2.66 -4.57 0.74
CA GLN A 48 2.37 -5.67 -0.19
C GLN A 48 3.64 -6.35 -0.69
N ILE A 49 3.50 -7.54 -1.29
CA ILE A 49 4.62 -8.31 -1.85
C ILE A 49 4.49 -8.23 -3.38
N PRO A 50 5.20 -7.31 -4.06
CA PRO A 50 5.09 -7.14 -5.50
C PRO A 50 5.80 -8.25 -6.30
N ARG A 51 6.83 -8.87 -5.71
CA ARG A 51 7.67 -9.90 -6.33
C ARG A 51 8.33 -10.77 -5.26
N GLU A 52 8.78 -11.96 -5.64
CA GLU A 52 9.62 -12.81 -4.79
C GLU A 52 10.77 -12.00 -4.17
N ASN A 53 10.89 -12.11 -2.84
CA ASN A 53 11.92 -11.46 -2.01
C ASN A 53 11.84 -9.92 -1.87
N MET A 54 10.71 -9.30 -2.19
CA MET A 54 10.51 -7.86 -1.96
C MET A 54 9.21 -7.58 -1.22
N VAL A 55 9.25 -6.60 -0.32
CA VAL A 55 8.08 -5.98 0.31
C VAL A 55 8.05 -4.54 -0.13
N GLU A 56 6.91 -4.10 -0.62
CA GLU A 56 6.67 -2.70 -0.87
C GLU A 56 5.87 -2.08 0.27
N LEU A 57 6.30 -0.89 0.66
CA LEU A 57 5.59 0.01 1.56
C LEU A 57 5.04 1.17 0.74
N PHE A 58 3.77 1.51 0.91
CA PHE A 58 3.17 2.66 0.23
C PHE A 58 2.17 3.36 1.15
N ALA A 59 2.13 4.69 1.06
CA ALA A 59 1.23 5.51 1.86
C ALA A 59 -0.10 5.74 1.11
N ILE A 60 -1.20 5.70 1.84
CA ILE A 60 -2.51 6.15 1.37
C ILE A 60 -3.13 7.11 2.37
N LYS A 61 -3.92 8.07 1.90
CA LYS A 61 -4.68 8.95 2.78
C LYS A 61 -5.73 8.15 3.54
N LYS A 62 -5.76 8.29 4.87
CA LYS A 62 -6.75 7.66 5.78
C LYS A 62 -8.19 7.96 5.36
N THR A 63 -8.44 9.17 4.86
CA THR A 63 -9.76 9.60 4.38
C THR A 63 -10.20 8.81 3.15
N SER A 64 -9.31 8.62 2.18
CA SER A 64 -9.60 7.80 1.00
C SER A 64 -9.76 6.33 1.35
N GLU A 65 -8.88 5.80 2.20
CA GLU A 65 -8.98 4.42 2.69
C GLU A 65 -10.35 4.16 3.33
N LYS A 66 -10.74 5.06 4.24
CA LYS A 66 -12.01 5.00 4.95
C LYS A 66 -13.19 5.05 3.97
N TYR A 67 -13.20 6.02 3.07
CA TYR A 67 -14.28 6.19 2.09
C TYR A 67 -14.50 4.91 1.25
N PHE A 68 -13.43 4.34 0.69
CA PHE A 68 -13.57 3.15 -0.15
C PHE A 68 -13.95 1.90 0.65
N LYS A 69 -13.42 1.71 1.86
CA LYS A 69 -13.81 0.57 2.71
C LYS A 69 -15.27 0.67 3.19
N GLU A 70 -15.77 1.89 3.45
CA GLU A 70 -17.17 2.10 3.83
C GLU A 70 -18.12 1.93 2.63
N THR A 71 -17.70 2.37 1.44
CA THR A 71 -18.50 2.25 0.20
C THR A 71 -18.48 0.83 -0.38
N PHE A 72 -17.33 0.17 -0.31
CA PHE A 72 -17.07 -1.17 -0.83
C PHE A 72 -16.29 -1.98 0.22
N PRO A 73 -16.97 -2.75 1.09
CA PRO A 73 -16.34 -3.47 2.21
C PRO A 73 -15.19 -4.40 1.82
N ASN A 74 -15.21 -4.91 0.57
CA ASN A 74 -14.17 -5.78 0.01
C ASN A 74 -13.18 -5.01 -0.87
N THR A 75 -12.74 -3.84 -0.41
CA THR A 75 -11.71 -3.04 -1.10
C THR A 75 -10.31 -3.54 -0.76
N HIS A 76 -9.50 -3.73 -1.81
CA HIS A 76 -8.08 -4.00 -1.75
C HIS A 76 -7.31 -2.83 -2.38
N PHE A 77 -6.32 -2.33 -1.67
CA PHE A 77 -5.44 -1.26 -2.14
C PHE A 77 -4.16 -1.86 -2.68
N LEU A 78 -3.77 -1.45 -3.87
CA LEU A 78 -2.52 -1.83 -4.53
C LEU A 78 -1.80 -0.56 -4.96
N SER A 79 -0.48 -0.51 -4.84
CA SER A 79 0.31 0.48 -5.59
C SER A 79 0.39 0.11 -7.08
N LEU A 80 0.57 1.12 -7.94
CA LEU A 80 0.86 0.91 -9.35
C LEU A 80 2.17 0.11 -9.55
N SER A 81 3.21 0.43 -8.78
CA SER A 81 4.51 -0.22 -8.87
C SER A 81 4.42 -1.73 -8.63
N ALA A 82 3.62 -2.18 -7.67
CA ALA A 82 3.42 -3.62 -7.49
C ALA A 82 2.64 -4.27 -8.62
N CYS A 83 1.65 -3.58 -9.19
CA CYS A 83 0.93 -4.10 -10.36
C CYS A 83 1.89 -4.30 -11.56
N LEU A 84 2.87 -3.42 -11.73
CA LEU A 84 3.87 -3.47 -12.80
C LEU A 84 5.03 -4.45 -12.53
N LEU A 85 5.35 -4.71 -11.26
CA LEU A 85 6.43 -5.63 -10.87
C LEU A 85 5.97 -7.09 -10.77
N ASN A 86 4.66 -7.31 -10.71
CA ASN A 86 4.01 -8.62 -10.63
C ASN A 86 3.52 -9.13 -12.00
N SER A 87 3.97 -8.51 -13.09
CA SER A 87 3.73 -8.91 -14.49
C SER A 87 4.96 -9.60 -15.08
#